data_AF-A0A834K8Y4-F1
#
_entry.id   AF-A0A834K8Y4-F1
#
_cell.length_a   1.000
_cell.length_b   1.000
_cell.length_c   1.000
_cell.angle_alpha   90.00
_cell.angle_beta   90.00
_cell.angle_gamma   90.00
#
_symmetry.space_group_name_H-M   'P 1'
#
loop_
_entity.id
_entity.type
_entity.pdbx_description
1 polymer ?
#
loop_
_entity_poly.entity_id
_entity_poly.type
_entity_poly.pdbx_seq_one_letter_code
_entity_poly.pdbx_strand_id
1 'polypeptide(L)'
;MCERLDDISLEIIKGESCKDRLRSLINAHERIINFSIYVENVFNYIALIQFLSNTLAICFSGFMIITSFDSDQGSVILAKTLPYYTVVNLEAFVLCFAGEYLTSKGKAIGEAAYTCTWYELRPNESRYFLLLILRSQKRLTITIGKFMDLSLECFASILKASASYVSVLYAMY
;
A
#
# COMPACT_ATOMS: atom_id res chain seq x y z
N MET A 1 18.84 -6.84 0.36
CA MET A 1 18.15 -7.82 -0.49
C MET A 1 18.76 -7.84 -1.89
N CYS A 2 19.06 -6.68 -2.50
CA CYS A 2 19.80 -6.60 -3.77
C CYS A 2 21.20 -7.25 -3.71
N GLU A 3 21.99 -6.98 -2.66
CA GLU A 3 23.30 -7.66 -2.50
C GLU A 3 23.16 -9.18 -2.37
N ARG A 4 22.08 -9.69 -1.75
CA ARG A 4 21.83 -11.13 -1.64
C ARG A 4 21.40 -11.75 -2.97
N LEU A 5 20.78 -10.97 -3.86
CA LEU A 5 20.38 -11.43 -5.19
C LEU A 5 21.58 -11.49 -6.14
N ASP A 6 22.51 -10.54 -6.04
CA ASP A 6 23.77 -10.54 -6.80
C ASP A 6 24.74 -11.63 -6.33
N ASP A 7 24.81 -11.90 -5.03
CA ASP A 7 25.62 -13.02 -4.51
C ASP A 7 25.08 -14.38 -4.98
N ILE A 8 23.74 -14.51 -5.02
CA ILE A 8 23.07 -15.72 -5.49
C ILE A 8 23.28 -15.91 -7.01
N SER A 9 23.25 -14.84 -7.81
CA SER A 9 23.49 -14.93 -9.26
C SER A 9 24.96 -15.31 -9.57
N LEU A 10 25.93 -14.74 -8.86
CA LEU A 10 27.35 -15.08 -8.96
C LEU A 10 27.66 -16.52 -8.50
N GLU A 11 26.99 -17.03 -7.47
CA GLU A 11 27.15 -18.41 -7.02
C GLU A 11 26.43 -19.45 -7.90
N ILE A 12 25.39 -19.07 -8.64
CA ILE A 12 24.74 -19.97 -9.62
C ILE A 12 25.64 -20.18 -10.84
N ILE A 13 26.41 -19.15 -11.22
CA ILE A 13 27.41 -19.22 -12.29
C ILE A 13 28.56 -20.18 -11.92
N LYS A 14 28.90 -20.31 -10.63
CA LYS A 14 30.01 -21.15 -10.14
C LYS A 14 29.76 -22.68 -10.11
N GLY A 15 28.55 -23.15 -10.39
CA GLY A 15 28.37 -24.55 -10.81
C GLY A 15 28.41 -25.66 -9.74
N GLU A 16 28.32 -25.38 -8.45
CA GLU A 16 28.20 -26.43 -7.41
C GLU A 16 26.75 -26.58 -6.88
N SER A 17 26.21 -27.80 -7.04
CA SER A 17 24.89 -28.30 -6.58
C SER A 17 23.65 -27.51 -7.03
N CYS A 18 23.30 -27.64 -8.32
CA CYS A 18 22.26 -26.85 -8.97
C CYS A 18 20.81 -27.23 -8.59
N LYS A 19 20.48 -28.50 -8.35
CA LYS A 19 19.08 -28.95 -8.19
C LYS A 19 18.43 -28.52 -6.88
N ASP A 20 19.10 -28.69 -5.74
CA ASP A 20 18.53 -28.35 -4.44
C ASP A 20 18.47 -26.83 -4.22
N ARG A 21 19.44 -26.08 -4.78
CA ARG A 21 19.44 -24.61 -4.76
C ARG A 21 18.38 -24.02 -5.70
N LEU A 22 18.17 -24.63 -6.87
CA LEU A 22 17.07 -24.25 -7.77
C LEU A 22 15.71 -24.50 -7.12
N ARG A 23 15.54 -25.65 -6.45
CA ARG A 23 14.31 -25.99 -5.73
C ARG A 23 14.05 -25.03 -4.56
N SER A 24 15.10 -24.63 -3.85
CA SER A 24 15.08 -23.59 -2.82
C SER A 24 14.65 -22.23 -3.39
N LEU A 25 15.20 -21.83 -4.55
CA LEU A 25 14.87 -20.58 -5.22
C LEU A 25 13.39 -20.54 -5.67
N ILE A 26 12.92 -21.64 -6.25
CA ILE A 26 11.52 -21.81 -6.68
C ILE A 26 10.58 -21.75 -5.47
N ASN A 27 10.89 -22.49 -4.39
CA ASN A 27 10.10 -22.45 -3.16
C ASN A 27 10.10 -21.07 -2.52
N ALA A 28 11.25 -20.38 -2.49
CA ALA A 28 11.34 -19.01 -1.98
C ALA A 28 10.49 -18.05 -2.81
N HIS A 29 10.50 -18.20 -4.13
CA HIS A 29 9.71 -17.38 -5.04
C HIS A 29 8.21 -17.63 -4.90
N GLU A 30 7.78 -18.89 -4.85
CA GLU A 30 6.39 -19.26 -4.62
C GLU A 30 5.89 -18.72 -3.29
N ARG A 31 6.74 -18.76 -2.25
CA ARG A 31 6.41 -18.21 -0.93
C ARG A 31 6.28 -16.69 -0.96
N ILE A 32 7.13 -15.98 -1.72
CA ILE A 32 7.03 -14.52 -1.90
C ILE A 32 5.78 -14.15 -2.70
N ILE A 33 5.42 -14.92 -3.73
CA ILE A 33 4.20 -14.70 -4.53
C ILE A 33 2.95 -14.90 -3.66
N ASN A 34 2.87 -16.04 -2.96
CA ASN A 34 1.72 -16.33 -2.10
C ASN A 34 1.62 -15.32 -0.96
N PHE A 35 2.75 -14.88 -0.41
CA PHE A 35 2.79 -13.81 0.59
C PHE A 35 2.30 -12.48 0.02
N SER A 36 2.72 -12.11 -1.19
CA SER A 36 2.29 -10.91 -1.90
C SER A 36 0.77 -10.88 -2.12
N ILE A 37 0.19 -11.98 -2.63
CA ILE A 37 -1.26 -12.12 -2.85
C ILE A 37 -2.03 -12.09 -1.53
N TYR A 38 -1.49 -12.73 -0.48
CA TYR A 38 -2.11 -12.74 0.83
C TYR A 38 -2.11 -11.33 1.47
N VAL A 39 -0.97 -10.64 1.40
CA VAL A 39 -0.82 -9.26 1.87
C VAL A 39 -1.74 -8.33 1.11
N GLU A 40 -1.83 -8.44 -0.22
CA GLU A 40 -2.76 -7.65 -1.04
C GLU A 40 -4.21 -7.84 -0.61
N ASN A 41 -4.67 -9.10 -0.46
CA ASN A 41 -6.06 -9.39 -0.07
C ASN A 41 -6.39 -8.91 1.35
N VAL A 42 -5.50 -9.13 2.31
CA VAL A 42 -5.70 -8.71 3.70
C VAL A 42 -5.65 -7.19 3.81
N PHE A 43 -4.67 -6.52 3.18
CA PHE A 43 -4.58 -5.06 3.20
C PHE A 43 -5.73 -4.39 2.45
N ASN A 44 -6.21 -4.95 1.35
CA ASN A 44 -7.34 -4.41 0.60
C ASN A 44 -8.60 -4.36 1.49
N TYR A 45 -8.89 -5.45 2.20
CA TYR A 45 -10.04 -5.50 3.11
C TYR A 45 -9.89 -4.55 4.30
N ILE A 46 -8.72 -4.54 4.94
CA ILE A 46 -8.43 -3.64 6.06
C ILE A 46 -8.54 -2.18 5.62
N ALA A 47 -7.96 -1.84 4.47
CA ALA A 47 -8.04 -0.50 3.90
C ALA A 47 -9.48 -0.06 3.68
N LEU A 48 -10.32 -0.91 3.09
CA LEU A 48 -11.72 -0.58 2.81
C LEU A 48 -12.46 -0.20 4.11
N ILE A 49 -12.38 -1.04 5.14
CA ILE A 49 -13.02 -0.78 6.44
C ILE A 49 -12.48 0.49 7.07
N GLN A 50 -11.17 0.69 7.03
CA GLN A 50 -10.52 1.84 7.61
C GLN A 50 -10.90 3.14 6.90
N PHE A 51 -11.00 3.13 5.56
CA PHE A 51 -11.42 4.29 4.79
C PHE A 51 -12.88 4.66 5.03
N LEU A 52 -13.78 3.68 5.11
CA LEU A 52 -15.17 3.90 5.48
C LEU A 52 -15.29 4.52 6.88
N SER A 53 -14.54 3.96 7.84
CA SER A 53 -14.53 4.44 9.22
C SER A 53 -13.98 5.87 9.33
N ASN A 54 -12.86 6.17 8.64
CA ASN A 54 -12.28 7.50 8.61
C ASN A 54 -13.19 8.53 7.95
N THR A 55 -13.87 8.19 6.85
CA THR A 55 -14.80 9.10 6.18
C THR A 55 -15.95 9.49 7.11
N LEU A 56 -16.54 8.51 7.80
CA LEU A 56 -17.62 8.76 8.78
C LEU A 56 -17.12 9.61 9.97
N ALA A 57 -15.94 9.29 10.50
CA ALA A 57 -15.33 10.03 11.61
C ALA A 57 -15.01 11.49 11.24
N ILE A 58 -14.47 11.73 10.04
CA ILE A 58 -14.17 13.07 9.50
C ILE A 58 -15.45 13.87 9.30
N CYS A 59 -16.50 13.27 8.72
CA CYS A 59 -17.79 13.94 8.53
C CYS A 59 -18.44 14.33 9.87
N PHE A 60 -18.49 13.42 10.84
CA PHE A 60 -19.08 13.70 12.15
C PHE A 60 -18.29 14.75 12.93
N SER A 61 -16.96 14.64 12.94
CA SER A 61 -16.09 15.60 13.61
C SER A 61 -16.13 16.97 12.93
N GLY A 62 -16.19 17.01 11.60
CA GLY A 62 -16.33 18.24 10.82
C GLY A 62 -17.64 18.97 11.12
N PHE A 63 -18.75 18.24 11.19
CA PHE A 63 -20.05 18.79 11.60
C PHE A 63 -20.00 19.36 13.03
N MET A 64 -19.46 18.61 13.99
CA MET A 64 -19.30 19.05 15.38
C MET A 64 -18.47 20.34 15.48
N ILE A 65 -17.37 20.45 14.71
CA ILE A 65 -16.55 21.66 14.64
C ILE A 65 -17.38 22.85 14.14
N ILE A 66 -18.14 22.69 13.07
CA ILE A 66 -18.92 23.79 12.50
C ILE A 66 -20.02 24.25 13.46
N THR A 67 -20.82 23.32 13.99
CA THR A 67 -21.91 23.66 14.94
C THR A 67 -21.42 24.29 16.24
N SER A 68 -20.16 24.04 16.61
CA SER A 68 -19.60 24.60 17.83
C SER A 68 -19.36 26.11 17.74
N PHE A 69 -19.16 26.67 16.54
CA PHE A 69 -18.97 28.11 16.35
C PHE A 69 -20.21 28.93 16.70
N ASP A 70 -21.41 28.37 16.53
CA ASP A 70 -22.68 29.04 16.84
C ASP A 70 -23.13 28.87 18.30
N SER A 71 -22.38 28.12 19.11
CA SER A 71 -22.74 27.77 20.48
C SER A 71 -21.91 28.53 21.53
N ASP A 72 -22.54 28.95 22.63
CA ASP A 72 -21.88 29.65 23.74
C ASP A 72 -20.82 28.79 24.47
N GLN A 73 -20.92 27.46 24.36
CA GLN A 73 -19.92 26.49 24.86
C GLN A 73 -18.94 25.99 23.78
N GLY A 74 -18.87 26.68 22.63
CA GLY A 74 -18.11 26.26 21.45
C GLY A 74 -16.63 26.01 21.71
N SER A 75 -16.01 26.83 22.57
CA SER A 75 -14.58 26.73 22.89
C SER A 75 -14.20 25.38 23.53
N VAL A 76 -15.06 24.83 24.40
CA VAL A 76 -14.83 23.55 25.07
C VAL A 76 -14.99 22.38 24.09
N ILE A 77 -15.98 22.48 23.19
CA ILE A 77 -16.25 21.45 22.16
C ILE A 77 -15.14 21.44 21.12
N LEU A 78 -14.66 22.61 20.67
CA LEU A 78 -13.53 22.75 19.77
C LEU A 78 -12.25 22.18 20.38
N ALA A 79 -11.95 22.51 21.63
CA ALA A 79 -10.75 22.04 22.33
C ALA A 79 -10.67 20.50 22.41
N LYS A 80 -11.83 19.81 22.43
CA LYS A 80 -11.90 18.34 22.44
C LYS A 80 -11.96 17.72 21.05
N THR A 81 -12.69 18.32 20.13
CA THR A 81 -12.94 17.76 18.79
C THR A 81 -11.77 17.97 17.84
N LEU A 82 -11.05 19.11 17.96
CA LEU A 82 -9.91 19.43 17.11
C LEU A 82 -8.75 18.42 17.22
N PRO A 83 -8.25 18.03 18.42
CA PRO A 83 -7.20 17.03 18.52
C PRO A 83 -7.66 15.63 18.08
N TYR A 84 -8.94 15.30 18.26
CA TYR A 84 -9.49 14.04 17.74
C TYR A 84 -9.46 14.02 16.20
N TYR A 85 -9.90 15.12 15.58
CA TYR A 85 -9.88 15.27 14.12
C TYR A 85 -8.46 15.14 13.55
N THR A 86 -7.46 15.76 14.17
CA THR A 86 -6.07 15.68 13.69
C THR A 86 -5.50 14.28 13.80
N VAL A 87 -5.80 13.55 14.89
CA VAL A 87 -5.34 12.16 15.07
C VAL A 87 -5.94 11.23 14.01
N VAL A 88 -7.25 11.32 13.75
CA VAL A 88 -7.92 10.51 12.71
C VAL A 88 -7.34 10.80 11.32
N ASN A 89 -7.09 12.07 11.01
CA ASN A 89 -6.46 12.46 9.73
C ASN A 89 -5.01 11.97 9.63
N LEU A 90 -4.25 12.03 10.72
CA LEU A 90 -2.87 11.54 10.74
C LEU A 90 -2.83 10.01 10.56
N GLU A 91 -3.73 9.27 11.20
CA GLU A 91 -3.88 7.84 11.04
C GLU A 91 -4.18 7.47 9.58
N ALA A 92 -5.16 8.16 8.97
CA ALA A 92 -5.50 8.00 7.56
C ALA A 92 -4.28 8.25 6.65
N PHE A 93 -3.55 9.33 6.91
CA PHE A 93 -2.37 9.72 6.14
C PHE A 93 -1.26 8.66 6.22
N VAL A 94 -0.94 8.19 7.44
CA VAL A 94 0.10 7.17 7.67
C VAL A 94 -0.22 5.87 6.94
N LEU A 95 -1.48 5.45 6.95
CA LEU A 95 -1.93 4.25 6.24
C LEU A 95 -1.82 4.39 4.71
N CYS A 96 -2.25 5.53 4.17
CA CYS A 96 -2.10 5.82 2.73
C CYS A 96 -0.63 5.83 2.32
N PHE A 97 0.21 6.49 3.12
CA PHE A 97 1.65 6.54 2.91
C PHE A 97 2.28 5.15 2.98
N ALA A 98 1.89 4.32 3.95
CA ALA A 98 2.40 2.96 4.08
C ALA A 98 2.03 2.09 2.86
N GLY A 99 0.80 2.22 2.34
CA GLY A 99 0.38 1.48 1.16
C GLY A 99 1.07 1.93 -0.13
N GLU A 100 1.28 3.23 -0.30
CA GLU A 100 2.05 3.78 -1.41
C GLU A 100 3.53 3.39 -1.33
N TYR A 101 4.10 3.42 -0.12
CA TYR A 101 5.45 2.94 0.13
C TYR A 101 5.60 1.44 -0.21
N LEU A 102 4.64 0.61 0.21
CA LEU A 102 4.66 -0.82 -0.11
C LEU A 102 4.56 -1.07 -1.62
N THR A 103 3.68 -0.32 -2.30
CA THR A 103 3.52 -0.39 -3.76
C THR A 103 4.81 0.02 -4.48
N SER A 104 5.44 1.10 -4.03
CA SER A 104 6.71 1.60 -4.59
C SER A 104 7.86 0.62 -4.37
N LYS A 105 7.98 0.05 -3.16
CA LYS A 105 8.99 -0.99 -2.86
C LYS A 105 8.75 -2.27 -3.66
N GLY A 106 7.49 -2.67 -3.85
CA GLY A 106 7.13 -3.78 -4.73
C GLY A 106 7.63 -3.56 -6.17
N LYS A 107 7.46 -2.35 -6.71
CA LYS A 107 7.97 -1.97 -8.02
C LYS A 107 9.50 -2.02 -8.11
N ALA A 108 10.19 -1.50 -7.10
CA ALA A 108 11.65 -1.50 -7.04
C ALA A 108 12.25 -2.93 -7.03
N ILE A 109 11.58 -3.88 -6.38
CA ILE A 109 11.97 -5.30 -6.41
C ILE A 109 11.80 -5.88 -7.82
N GLY A 110 10.73 -5.51 -8.54
CA GLY A 110 10.51 -5.91 -9.92
C GLY A 110 11.56 -5.34 -10.87
N GLU A 111 11.95 -4.08 -10.70
CA GLU A 111 13.03 -3.44 -11.46
C GLU A 111 14.39 -4.09 -11.16
N ALA A 112 14.72 -4.35 -9.90
CA ALA A 112 15.98 -5.02 -9.53
C ALA A 112 16.08 -6.42 -10.12
N ALA A 113 14.98 -7.18 -10.16
CA ALA A 113 14.94 -8.49 -10.81
C ALA A 113 15.16 -8.39 -12.33
N TYR A 114 14.69 -7.30 -12.97
CA TYR A 114 14.87 -7.05 -14.40
C TYR A 114 16.33 -6.74 -14.76
N THR A 115 17.04 -5.99 -13.92
CA THR A 115 18.42 -5.55 -14.14
C THR A 115 19.46 -6.63 -13.87
N CYS A 116 19.08 -7.71 -13.19
CA CYS A 116 19.96 -8.85 -12.95
C CYS A 116 20.38 -9.49 -14.29
N THR A 117 21.60 -10.02 -14.41
CA THR A 117 22.15 -10.61 -15.66
C THR A 117 21.54 -11.99 -15.98
N TRP A 118 20.20 -12.06 -16.03
CA TRP A 118 19.45 -13.29 -16.30
C TRP A 118 19.72 -13.88 -17.69
N TYR A 119 20.24 -13.08 -18.61
CA TYR A 119 20.60 -13.46 -19.98
C TYR A 119 21.92 -14.23 -20.09
N GLU A 120 22.77 -14.21 -19.05
CA GLU A 120 24.03 -14.98 -19.00
C GLU A 120 23.82 -16.39 -18.39
N LEU A 121 22.63 -16.66 -17.86
CA LEU A 121 22.27 -17.95 -17.28
C LEU A 121 21.96 -19.00 -18.35
N ARG A 122 22.10 -20.28 -17.97
CA ARG A 122 21.71 -21.41 -18.82
C ARG A 122 20.24 -21.26 -19.28
N PRO A 123 19.89 -21.66 -20.52
CA PRO A 123 18.56 -21.42 -21.10
C PRO A 123 17.39 -22.05 -20.34
N ASN A 124 17.65 -23.07 -19.51
CA ASN A 124 16.63 -23.66 -18.64
C ASN A 124 16.36 -22.79 -17.39
N GLU A 125 17.39 -22.10 -16.88
CA GLU A 125 17.32 -21.21 -15.71
C GLU A 125 16.78 -19.82 -16.09
N SER A 126 17.14 -19.31 -17.27
CA SER A 126 16.70 -18.01 -17.76
C SER A 126 15.18 -17.93 -17.96
N ARG A 127 14.52 -19.04 -18.29
CA ARG A 127 13.04 -19.12 -18.38
C ARG A 127 12.36 -18.89 -17.02
N TYR A 128 12.94 -19.38 -15.93
CA TYR A 128 12.39 -19.15 -14.58
C TYR A 128 12.57 -17.69 -14.16
N PHE A 129 13.71 -17.08 -14.47
CA PHE A 129 13.94 -15.66 -14.25
C PHE A 129 13.01 -14.78 -15.10
N LEU A 130 12.77 -15.14 -16.35
CA LEU A 130 11.83 -14.44 -17.23
C LEU A 130 10.41 -14.46 -16.65
N LEU A 131 9.94 -15.63 -16.18
CA LEU A 131 8.65 -15.76 -15.51
C LEU A 131 8.59 -14.94 -14.20
N LEU A 132 9.68 -14.91 -13.44
CA LEU A 132 9.82 -14.13 -12.21
C LEU A 132 9.73 -12.62 -12.49
N ILE A 133 10.41 -12.14 -13.52
CA ILE A 133 10.36 -10.74 -13.98
C ILE A 133 8.96 -10.39 -14.50
N LEU A 134 8.39 -11.23 -15.36
CA LEU A 134 7.05 -10.99 -15.93
C LEU A 134 5.97 -10.94 -14.84
N ARG A 135 6.15 -11.69 -13.74
CA ARG A 135 5.22 -11.76 -12.61
C ARG A 135 5.48 -10.72 -11.53
N SER A 136 6.73 -10.27 -11.32
CA SER A 136 7.05 -9.14 -10.43
C SER A 136 6.64 -7.79 -11.02
N GLN A 137 6.54 -7.71 -12.36
CA GLN A 137 5.92 -6.59 -13.06
C GLN A 137 4.39 -6.49 -12.83
N LYS A 138 3.75 -7.55 -12.33
CA LYS A 138 2.34 -7.49 -11.92
C LYS A 138 2.27 -6.68 -10.63
N ARG A 139 1.87 -5.41 -10.78
CA ARG A 139 1.84 -4.41 -9.71
C ARG A 139 1.29 -4.98 -8.40
N LEU A 140 2.11 -4.91 -7.36
CA LEU A 140 1.69 -4.95 -5.96
C LEU A 140 0.95 -3.63 -5.63
N THR A 141 -0.11 -3.31 -6.38
CA THR A 141 -0.96 -2.16 -6.12
C THR A 141 -1.96 -2.55 -5.06
N ILE A 142 -1.79 -2.01 -3.85
CA ILE A 142 -2.82 -2.14 -2.83
C ILE A 142 -4.03 -1.35 -3.32
N THR A 143 -5.11 -2.05 -3.61
CA THR A 143 -6.39 -1.43 -3.99
C THR A 143 -7.32 -1.35 -2.78
N ILE A 144 -8.09 -0.27 -2.69
CA ILE A 144 -9.22 -0.11 -1.78
C ILE A 144 -10.42 -0.81 -2.43
N GLY A 145 -10.81 -1.97 -1.92
CA GLY A 145 -11.99 -2.71 -2.40
C GLY A 145 -11.99 -3.08 -3.88
N LYS A 146 -10.83 -3.04 -4.56
CA LYS A 146 -10.69 -3.12 -6.04
C LYS A 146 -11.30 -1.95 -6.82
N PHE A 147 -11.72 -0.87 -6.14
CA PHE A 147 -12.31 0.31 -6.80
C PHE A 147 -11.27 1.38 -7.12
N MET A 148 -10.26 1.55 -6.27
CA MET A 148 -9.24 2.60 -6.42
C MET A 148 -7.91 2.17 -5.80
N ASP A 149 -6.80 2.64 -6.35
CA ASP A 149 -5.48 2.41 -5.75
C ASP A 149 -5.33 3.21 -4.45
N LEU A 150 -4.73 2.58 -3.43
CA LEU A 150 -4.45 3.19 -2.14
C LEU A 150 -3.27 4.16 -2.29
N SER A 151 -3.59 5.42 -2.61
CA SER A 151 -2.62 6.48 -2.86
C SER A 151 -2.94 7.76 -2.08
N LEU A 152 -1.95 8.64 -1.97
CA LEU A 152 -2.15 9.98 -1.43
C LEU A 152 -3.21 10.78 -2.23
N GLU A 153 -3.34 10.51 -3.53
CA GLU A 153 -4.37 11.12 -4.39
C GLU A 153 -5.79 10.70 -3.98
N CYS A 154 -5.98 9.42 -3.62
CA CYS A 154 -7.24 8.92 -3.10
C CYS A 154 -7.62 9.62 -1.79
N PHE A 155 -6.66 9.75 -0.86
CA PHE A 155 -6.84 10.48 0.39
C PHE A 155 -7.26 11.94 0.16
N ALA A 156 -6.58 12.66 -0.74
CA ALA A 156 -6.92 14.04 -1.07
C ALA A 156 -8.34 14.17 -1.67
N SER A 157 -8.73 13.23 -2.53
CA SER A 157 -10.06 13.18 -3.14
C SER A 157 -11.16 12.97 -2.09
N ILE A 158 -10.93 12.09 -1.11
CA ILE A 158 -11.87 11.81 -0.03
C ILE A 158 -11.99 13.01 0.92
N LEU A 159 -10.89 13.67 1.27
CA LEU A 159 -10.94 14.89 2.08
C LEU A 159 -11.76 15.98 1.37
N LYS A 160 -11.56 16.16 0.06
CA LYS A 160 -12.33 17.11 -0.75
C LYS A 160 -13.82 16.77 -0.76
N ALA A 161 -14.17 15.49 -0.93
CA ALA A 161 -15.56 15.03 -0.88
C ALA A 161 -16.18 15.25 0.51
N SER A 162 -15.46 14.89 1.58
CA SER A 162 -15.91 15.07 2.97
C SER A 162 -16.15 16.55 3.31
N ALA A 163 -15.23 17.44 2.91
CA ALA A 163 -15.40 18.88 3.06
C ALA A 163 -16.62 19.41 2.29
N SER A 164 -16.91 18.86 1.11
CA SER A 164 -18.11 19.22 0.33
C SER A 164 -19.38 18.77 1.05
N TYR A 165 -19.44 17.55 1.58
CA TYR A 165 -20.58 17.05 2.34
C TYR A 165 -20.84 17.87 3.60
N VAL A 166 -19.78 18.17 4.35
CA VAL A 166 -19.85 19.03 5.54
C VAL A 166 -20.38 20.42 5.18
N SER A 167 -19.93 20.99 4.06
CA SER A 167 -20.42 22.30 3.57
C SER A 167 -21.91 22.27 3.23
N VAL A 168 -22.39 21.21 2.57
CA VAL A 168 -23.81 21.02 2.25
C VAL A 168 -24.64 20.84 3.52
N LEU A 169 -24.19 20.02 4.47
CA LEU A 169 -24.87 19.80 5.74
C LEU A 169 -24.99 21.11 6.53
N TYR A 170 -23.94 21.93 6.53
CA TYR A 170 -24.00 23.25 7.15
C TYR A 170 -24.98 24.19 6.46
N ALA A 171 -25.01 24.23 5.13
CA ALA A 171 -25.95 25.09 4.40
C ALA A 171 -27.42 24.67 4.56
N MET A 172 -27.70 23.42 4.95
CA MET A 172 -29.05 22.91 5.21
C MET A 172 -29.53 23.10 6.65
N TYR A 173 -28.60 23.32 7.60
CA TYR A 173 -28.88 23.55 9.02
C TYR A 173 -29.07 25.05 9.28
#